data_AF-M8BM62-F1
#
_entry.id   AF-M8BM62-F1
#
_cell.length_a   1.000
_cell.length_b   1.000
_cell.length_c   1.000
_cell.angle_alpha   90.00
_cell.angle_beta   90.00
_cell.angle_gamma   90.00
#
_symmetry.space_group_name_H-M   'P 1'
#
loop_
_entity.id
_entity.type
_entity.pdbx_description
1 polymer ?
#
loop_
_entity_poly.entity_id
_entity_poly.type
_entity_poly.pdbx_seq_one_letter_code
_entity_poly.pdbx_strand_id
1 'polypeptide(L)'
;MTNGYLFREYLGAQSTGVRFSDVPVNPGVSFHYILAFAIDYTPVAQQPTPAPTNGVFSAFWDTANLSRADVAAIKAAHPNVSVMAGLGGDSVLDIVKVSFAPPPVDSWVANAVASLSRLINEYGLDGVDVDYERFAAGVSVDTFVECVGRLLTRLKAAFPNITTSIAPFEDDTVQRYYRALWSKYSRVIDYVNFQFYGYGANTDVPTYVMFYDRQTGFYPGAKVLASLQTGKTTEELGLLSPDQGIAAAKELLRQNKLPGFFIWSADSSKQSTYKFTYETRAQEIVANH
;
A
#
# COMPACT_ATOMS: atom_id res chain seq x y z
N MET A 1 24.22 -5.68 2.80
CA MET A 1 23.57 -6.20 1.59
C MET A 1 22.24 -6.77 2.03
N THR A 2 21.13 -6.39 1.40
CA THR A 2 19.81 -6.96 1.71
C THR A 2 19.69 -8.35 1.11
N ASN A 3 18.87 -9.21 1.71
CA ASN A 3 18.68 -10.60 1.25
C ASN A 3 17.82 -10.74 -0.02
N GLY A 4 17.36 -9.62 -0.60
CA GLY A 4 16.50 -9.58 -1.79
C GLY A 4 15.01 -9.75 -1.51
N TYR A 5 14.61 -9.95 -0.25
CA TYR A 5 13.21 -10.05 0.19
C TYR A 5 12.72 -8.72 0.78
N LEU A 6 11.41 -8.52 0.69
CA LEU A 6 10.77 -7.23 0.91
C LEU A 6 9.89 -7.24 2.16
N PHE A 7 10.08 -6.25 3.04
CA PHE A 7 9.12 -5.87 4.06
C PHE A 7 8.54 -4.48 3.75
N ARG A 8 7.23 -4.29 3.93
CA ARG A 8 6.58 -2.99 3.75
C ARG A 8 5.67 -2.61 4.92
N GLU A 9 5.58 -1.33 5.21
CA GLU A 9 4.79 -0.78 6.31
C GLU A 9 3.97 0.42 5.84
N TYR A 10 2.64 0.35 5.93
CA TYR A 10 1.80 1.54 5.76
C TYR A 10 1.83 2.40 7.02
N LEU A 11 1.85 3.73 6.87
CA LEU A 11 1.78 4.67 7.99
C LEU A 11 1.26 6.06 7.58
N GLY A 12 0.70 6.77 8.56
CA GLY A 12 0.34 8.18 8.50
C GLY A 12 -1.15 8.48 8.28
N ALA A 13 -1.99 7.47 8.06
CA ALA A 13 -3.40 7.69 7.70
C ALA A 13 -4.28 8.09 8.88
N GLN A 14 -3.91 7.72 10.11
CA GLN A 14 -4.80 7.79 11.28
C GLN A 14 -4.43 8.94 12.23
N SER A 15 -3.46 9.80 11.88
CA SER A 15 -3.02 10.94 12.68
C SER A 15 -2.68 10.58 14.13
N THR A 16 -2.08 9.41 14.35
CA THR A 16 -1.74 8.88 15.68
C THR A 16 -0.43 9.45 16.23
N GLY A 17 0.23 10.34 15.48
CA GLY A 17 1.57 10.85 15.78
C GLY A 17 2.66 9.80 15.63
N VAL A 18 2.44 8.71 14.88
CA VAL A 18 3.48 7.74 14.55
C VAL A 18 4.57 8.38 13.69
N ARG A 19 5.82 8.03 13.95
CA ARG A 19 7.00 8.48 13.22
C ARG A 19 7.70 7.30 12.59
N PHE A 20 8.48 7.53 11.52
CA PHE A 20 9.32 6.49 10.94
C PHE A 20 10.22 5.82 11.99
N SER A 21 10.81 6.60 12.89
CA SER A 21 11.71 6.12 13.96
C SER A 21 11.04 5.23 15.01
N ASP A 22 9.70 5.20 15.06
CA ASP A 22 8.99 4.33 15.99
C ASP A 22 8.97 2.87 15.50
N VAL A 23 9.01 2.67 14.18
CA VAL A 23 8.92 1.35 13.55
C VAL A 23 10.31 0.72 13.51
N PRO A 24 10.49 -0.51 14.00
CA PRO A 24 11.77 -1.20 13.94
C PRO A 24 12.15 -1.49 12.49
N VAL A 25 13.41 -1.23 12.13
CA VAL A 25 13.95 -1.48 10.79
C VAL A 25 15.08 -2.51 10.88
N ASN A 26 14.83 -3.70 10.37
CA ASN A 26 15.83 -4.75 10.21
C ASN A 26 16.73 -4.43 8.99
N PRO A 27 18.06 -4.30 9.16
CA PRO A 27 18.96 -3.96 8.06
C PRO A 27 19.14 -5.09 7.02
N GLY A 28 18.68 -6.31 7.33
CA GLY A 28 18.80 -7.49 6.46
C GLY A 28 17.77 -7.56 5.32
N VAL A 29 16.72 -6.75 5.36
CA VAL A 29 15.62 -6.75 4.36
C VAL A 29 15.61 -5.47 3.55
N SER A 30 15.04 -5.51 2.34
CA SER A 30 14.59 -4.28 1.69
C SER A 30 13.34 -3.78 2.42
N PHE A 31 13.35 -2.53 2.89
CA PHE A 31 12.31 -2.00 3.75
C PHE A 31 11.59 -0.83 3.07
N HIS A 32 10.28 -0.94 2.88
CA HIS A 32 9.48 0.09 2.22
C HIS A 32 8.45 0.68 3.18
N TYR A 33 8.55 1.97 3.51
CA TYR A 33 7.41 2.68 4.09
C TYR A 33 6.44 3.12 2.98
N ILE A 34 5.13 3.11 3.26
CA ILE A 34 4.10 3.62 2.35
C ILE A 34 3.30 4.69 3.11
N LEU A 35 3.53 5.95 2.76
CA LEU A 35 2.80 7.09 3.29
C LEU A 35 1.33 7.02 2.84
N ALA A 36 0.44 6.84 3.79
CA ALA A 36 -1.00 6.66 3.57
C ALA A 36 -1.74 7.95 3.97
N PHE A 37 -2.30 8.74 3.04
CA PHE A 37 -2.33 8.56 1.58
C PHE A 37 -2.10 9.88 0.84
N ALA A 38 -1.69 9.80 -0.43
CA ALA A 38 -1.92 10.84 -1.42
C ALA A 38 -3.30 10.61 -2.06
N ILE A 39 -4.15 11.64 -2.09
CA ILE A 39 -5.54 11.50 -2.57
C ILE A 39 -5.84 12.62 -3.57
N ASP A 40 -6.50 12.30 -4.69
CA ASP A 40 -6.97 13.25 -5.68
C ASP A 40 -8.33 13.86 -5.30
N TYR A 41 -8.40 14.37 -4.08
CA TYR A 41 -9.54 15.06 -3.50
C TYR A 41 -9.10 16.41 -2.93
N THR A 42 -10.03 17.37 -2.82
CA THR A 42 -9.74 18.69 -2.24
C THR A 42 -9.38 18.57 -0.76
N PRO A 43 -8.32 19.22 -0.26
CA PRO A 43 -8.00 19.25 1.17
C PRO A 43 -9.13 19.87 1.99
N VAL A 44 -9.34 19.37 3.22
CA VAL A 44 -10.39 19.87 4.13
C VAL A 44 -10.26 21.37 4.43
N ALA A 45 -9.02 21.86 4.50
CA ALA A 45 -8.73 23.29 4.70
C ALA A 45 -9.20 24.18 3.53
N GLN A 46 -9.37 23.61 2.33
CA GLN A 46 -9.87 24.31 1.14
C GLN A 46 -11.37 24.11 0.94
N GLN A 47 -11.86 22.90 1.22
CA GLN A 47 -13.26 22.53 1.06
C GLN A 47 -13.69 21.57 2.20
N PRO A 48 -14.64 21.97 3.07
CA PRO A 48 -15.01 21.17 4.24
C PRO A 48 -15.53 19.77 3.92
N THR A 49 -16.15 19.60 2.75
CA THR A 49 -16.54 18.30 2.20
C THR A 49 -15.66 18.00 1.00
N PRO A 50 -14.60 17.18 1.14
CA PRO A 50 -13.67 16.90 0.06
C PRO A 50 -14.37 16.39 -1.21
N ALA A 51 -13.93 16.85 -2.38
CA ALA A 51 -14.45 16.42 -3.68
C ALA A 51 -13.33 15.99 -4.63
N PRO A 52 -13.58 15.09 -5.60
CA PRO A 52 -12.58 14.67 -6.58
C PRO A 52 -11.98 15.84 -7.36
N THR A 53 -10.67 15.79 -7.61
CA THR A 53 -9.90 16.87 -8.23
C THR A 53 -9.38 16.53 -9.62
N ASN A 54 -9.93 15.50 -10.28
CA ASN A 54 -9.44 15.03 -11.57
C ASN A 54 -7.94 14.65 -11.52
N GLY A 55 -7.56 13.76 -10.61
CA GLY A 55 -6.18 13.26 -10.55
C GLY A 55 -5.18 14.27 -9.99
N VAL A 56 -5.59 15.39 -9.39
CA VAL A 56 -4.66 16.30 -8.72
C VAL A 56 -4.44 15.82 -7.28
N PHE A 57 -3.42 14.98 -7.09
CA PHE A 57 -3.07 14.40 -5.80
C PHE A 57 -2.48 15.42 -4.82
N SER A 58 -2.91 15.33 -3.57
CA SER A 58 -2.36 16.05 -2.41
C SER A 58 -2.02 15.08 -1.28
N ALA A 59 -1.12 15.46 -0.39
CA ALA A 59 -0.77 14.67 0.80
C ALA A 59 -1.87 14.77 1.87
N PHE A 60 -2.39 13.62 2.32
CA PHE A 60 -3.36 13.48 3.40
C PHE A 60 -2.84 12.64 4.59
N TRP A 61 -1.61 12.11 4.51
CA TRP A 61 -0.95 11.55 5.68
C TRP A 61 -0.62 12.65 6.71
N ASP A 62 -0.24 12.26 7.93
CA ASP A 62 0.20 13.16 8.99
C ASP A 62 1.51 13.90 8.64
N THR A 63 1.41 14.95 7.83
CA THR A 63 2.57 15.73 7.35
C THR A 63 3.32 16.46 8.47
N ALA A 64 2.72 16.57 9.67
CA ALA A 64 3.36 17.18 10.83
C ALA A 64 4.40 16.24 11.47
N ASN A 65 4.17 14.92 11.41
CA ASN A 65 5.08 13.90 11.94
C ASN A 65 5.84 13.10 10.86
N LEU A 66 5.41 13.20 9.61
CA LEU A 66 5.97 12.50 8.44
C LEU A 66 6.29 13.52 7.33
N SER A 67 7.11 14.51 7.68
CA SER A 67 7.51 15.58 6.78
C SER A 67 8.58 15.13 5.78
N ARG A 68 8.82 15.96 4.76
CA ARG A 68 9.97 15.84 3.85
C ARG A 68 11.33 15.71 4.56
N ALA A 69 11.51 16.37 5.70
CA ALA A 69 12.74 16.24 6.49
C ALA A 69 12.82 14.88 7.18
N ASP A 70 11.68 14.35 7.66
CA ASP A 70 11.63 13.04 8.30
C ASP A 70 11.88 11.91 7.29
N VAL A 71 11.37 12.04 6.05
CA VAL A 71 11.68 11.11 4.95
C VAL A 71 13.18 11.10 4.64
N ALA A 72 13.81 12.28 4.54
CA ALA A 72 15.25 12.36 4.31
C ALA A 72 16.05 11.76 5.48
N ALA A 73 15.63 12.03 6.72
CA ALA A 73 16.30 11.55 7.92
C ALA A 73 16.26 10.01 8.05
N ILE A 74 15.10 9.38 7.82
CA ILE A 74 15.00 7.91 7.93
C ILE A 74 15.82 7.21 6.85
N LYS A 75 15.82 7.72 5.61
CA LYS A 75 16.63 7.17 4.50
C LYS A 75 18.13 7.34 4.76
N ALA A 76 18.54 8.45 5.38
CA ALA A 76 19.94 8.66 5.77
C ALA A 76 20.37 7.71 6.91
N ALA A 77 19.47 7.44 7.86
CA ALA A 77 19.73 6.53 8.99
C ALA A 77 19.72 5.04 8.56
N HIS A 78 18.91 4.68 7.57
CA HIS A 78 18.73 3.31 7.11
C HIS A 78 18.84 3.21 5.58
N PRO A 79 20.03 2.90 5.03
CA PRO A 79 20.24 2.82 3.59
C PRO A 79 19.42 1.75 2.84
N ASN A 80 18.80 0.82 3.57
CA ASN A 80 17.89 -0.20 3.03
C ASN A 80 16.42 0.26 2.99
N VAL A 81 16.13 1.49 3.42
CA VAL A 81 14.78 2.07 3.44
C VAL A 81 14.48 2.81 2.15
N SER A 82 13.28 2.59 1.63
CA SER A 82 12.63 3.38 0.59
C SER A 82 11.27 3.86 1.09
N VAL A 83 10.79 5.00 0.59
CA VAL A 83 9.51 5.60 1.02
C VAL A 83 8.62 5.86 -0.18
N MET A 84 7.41 5.31 -0.18
CA MET A 84 6.41 5.44 -1.24
C MET A 84 5.24 6.32 -0.80
N ALA A 85 4.45 6.79 -1.77
CA ALA A 85 3.10 7.31 -1.51
C ALA A 85 2.03 6.27 -1.87
N GLY A 86 1.14 5.94 -0.93
CA GLY A 86 -0.09 5.21 -1.22
C GLY A 86 -1.12 6.14 -1.87
N LEU A 87 -1.81 5.69 -2.90
CA LEU A 87 -2.75 6.48 -3.71
C LEU A 87 -4.18 5.99 -3.47
N GLY A 88 -5.06 6.88 -3.02
CA GLY A 88 -6.47 6.53 -2.77
C GLY A 88 -6.77 6.30 -1.29
N GLY A 89 -6.94 5.05 -0.89
CA GLY A 89 -7.47 4.63 0.41
C GLY A 89 -9.00 4.61 0.48
N ASP A 90 -9.56 4.31 1.65
CA ASP A 90 -11.01 4.22 1.88
C ASP A 90 -11.70 5.60 1.99
N SER A 91 -11.10 6.54 2.71
CA SER A 91 -11.74 7.83 3.05
C SER A 91 -10.74 8.99 3.10
N VAL A 92 -11.26 10.21 2.93
CA VAL A 92 -10.54 11.43 3.31
C VAL A 92 -10.90 11.76 4.75
N LEU A 93 -10.01 11.43 5.70
CA LEU A 93 -10.16 11.71 7.14
C LEU A 93 -11.53 11.28 7.71
N ASP A 94 -12.09 10.17 7.20
CA ASP A 94 -13.43 9.66 7.53
C ASP A 94 -14.61 10.63 7.25
N ILE A 95 -14.39 11.70 6.50
CA ILE A 95 -15.41 12.67 6.10
C ILE A 95 -16.16 12.20 4.86
N VAL A 96 -15.43 11.73 3.84
CA VAL A 96 -16.00 11.26 2.57
C VAL A 96 -15.25 10.02 2.09
N LYS A 97 -15.98 9.09 1.47
CA LYS A 97 -15.37 7.91 0.83
C LYS A 97 -14.65 8.31 -0.45
N VAL A 98 -13.42 7.83 -0.61
CA VAL A 98 -12.61 8.03 -1.80
C VAL A 98 -13.09 7.05 -2.86
N SER A 99 -13.63 7.57 -3.95
CA SER A 99 -14.04 6.79 -5.11
C SER A 99 -13.21 7.23 -6.30
N PHE A 100 -12.66 6.27 -7.03
CA PHE A 100 -12.01 6.52 -8.30
C PHE A 100 -13.05 7.08 -9.29
N ALA A 101 -12.92 8.37 -9.61
CA ALA A 101 -13.90 9.14 -10.37
C ALA A 101 -13.19 10.01 -11.42
N PRO A 102 -12.48 9.41 -12.40
CA PRO A 102 -11.74 10.18 -13.38
C PRO A 102 -12.74 10.85 -14.35
N PRO A 103 -12.55 12.14 -14.70
CA PRO A 103 -13.06 12.68 -15.96
C PRO A 103 -12.16 12.14 -17.11
N PRO A 104 -12.21 12.65 -18.35
CA PRO A 104 -11.58 11.97 -19.48
C PRO A 104 -10.12 11.56 -19.21
N VAL A 105 -9.80 10.30 -19.56
CA VAL A 105 -8.55 9.60 -19.21
C VAL A 105 -7.31 10.47 -19.38
N ASP A 106 -7.18 11.17 -20.50
CA ASP A 106 -6.00 11.99 -20.79
C ASP A 106 -5.78 13.11 -19.78
N SER A 107 -6.85 13.78 -19.35
CA SER A 107 -6.77 14.88 -18.39
C SER A 107 -6.42 14.38 -16.99
N TRP A 108 -7.04 13.28 -16.55
CA TRP A 108 -6.74 12.65 -15.27
C TRP A 108 -5.29 12.18 -15.22
N VAL A 109 -4.81 11.50 -16.27
CA VAL A 109 -3.42 11.02 -16.36
C VAL A 109 -2.44 12.18 -16.36
N ALA A 110 -2.71 13.26 -17.11
CA ALA A 110 -1.83 14.42 -17.14
C ALA A 110 -1.70 15.08 -15.75
N ASN A 111 -2.84 15.28 -15.07
CA ASN A 111 -2.87 15.85 -13.73
C ASN A 111 -2.17 14.95 -12.71
N ALA A 112 -2.47 13.64 -12.72
CA ALA A 112 -1.90 12.65 -11.82
C ALA A 112 -0.38 12.57 -11.96
N VAL A 113 0.12 12.47 -13.20
CA VAL A 113 1.56 12.47 -13.45
C VAL A 113 2.18 13.77 -12.94
N ALA A 114 1.59 14.93 -13.22
CA ALA A 114 2.14 16.21 -12.79
C ALA A 114 2.16 16.37 -11.26
N SER A 115 1.07 16.06 -10.56
CA SER A 115 0.99 16.20 -9.10
C SER A 115 1.85 15.18 -8.36
N LEU A 116 1.84 13.92 -8.80
CA LEU A 116 2.66 12.89 -8.16
C LEU A 116 4.15 13.09 -8.44
N SER A 117 4.53 13.57 -9.63
CA SER A 117 5.92 13.97 -9.89
C SER A 117 6.39 15.08 -8.95
N ARG A 118 5.50 16.03 -8.59
CA ARG A 118 5.84 17.05 -7.58
C ARG A 118 6.04 16.43 -6.21
N LEU A 119 5.11 15.59 -5.74
CA LEU A 119 5.23 14.94 -4.42
C LEU A 119 6.48 14.05 -4.33
N ILE A 120 6.77 13.28 -5.39
CA ILE A 120 7.98 12.44 -5.49
C ILE A 120 9.24 13.29 -5.30
N ASN A 121 9.35 14.40 -6.03
CA ASN A 121 10.52 15.29 -5.91
C ASN A 121 10.58 16.02 -4.56
N GLU A 122 9.45 16.49 -4.05
CA GLU A 122 9.39 17.31 -2.82
C GLU A 122 9.73 16.51 -1.57
N TYR A 123 9.27 15.26 -1.48
CA TYR A 123 9.53 14.37 -0.35
C TYR A 123 10.72 13.43 -0.59
N GLY A 124 11.25 13.34 -1.82
CA GLY A 124 12.28 12.38 -2.18
C GLY A 124 11.77 10.94 -2.13
N LEU A 125 10.55 10.70 -2.61
CA LEU A 125 9.89 9.39 -2.60
C LEU A 125 10.49 8.46 -3.66
N ASP A 126 10.47 7.17 -3.35
CA ASP A 126 11.03 6.09 -4.15
C ASP A 126 9.94 5.26 -4.85
N GLY A 127 8.68 5.68 -4.79
CA GLY A 127 7.60 4.91 -5.39
C GLY A 127 6.19 5.36 -5.09
N VAL A 128 5.25 4.64 -5.71
CA VAL A 128 3.81 4.79 -5.49
C VAL A 128 3.14 3.42 -5.34
N ASP A 129 2.06 3.38 -4.58
CA ASP A 129 1.23 2.19 -4.37
C ASP A 129 -0.24 2.55 -4.65
N VAL A 130 -0.91 1.83 -5.56
CA VAL A 130 -2.28 2.14 -5.96
C VAL A 130 -3.27 1.36 -5.10
N ASP A 131 -4.10 2.08 -4.34
CA ASP A 131 -5.00 1.54 -3.33
C ASP A 131 -6.39 2.21 -3.37
N TYR A 132 -6.96 2.35 -4.57
CA TYR A 132 -8.38 2.70 -4.69
C TYR A 132 -9.25 1.48 -4.38
N GLU A 133 -10.17 1.63 -3.43
CA GLU A 133 -11.08 0.56 -2.99
C GLU A 133 -12.52 0.74 -3.49
N ARG A 134 -12.82 1.87 -4.17
CA ARG A 134 -14.16 2.22 -4.65
C ARG A 134 -14.08 2.85 -6.02
N PHE A 135 -15.10 2.62 -6.82
CA PHE A 135 -15.19 3.09 -8.20
C PHE A 135 -16.53 3.81 -8.37
N ALA A 136 -16.49 5.05 -8.85
CA ALA A 136 -17.71 5.83 -9.04
C ALA A 136 -18.64 5.16 -10.05
N ALA A 137 -19.95 5.38 -9.88
CA ALA A 137 -20.97 4.82 -10.77
C ALA A 137 -20.70 5.23 -12.23
N GLY A 138 -20.75 4.26 -13.13
CA GLY A 138 -20.52 4.47 -14.57
C GLY A 138 -19.04 4.49 -14.99
N VAL A 139 -18.09 4.45 -14.05
CA VAL A 139 -16.68 4.23 -14.41
C VAL A 139 -16.53 2.80 -14.94
N SER A 140 -15.90 2.66 -16.10
CA SER A 140 -15.61 1.34 -16.69
C SER A 140 -14.27 0.79 -16.19
N VAL A 141 -14.12 -0.53 -16.25
CA VAL A 141 -12.84 -1.21 -15.98
C VAL A 141 -11.74 -0.65 -16.87
N ASP A 142 -12.01 -0.47 -18.16
CA ASP A 142 -11.04 0.08 -19.11
C ASP A 142 -10.60 1.50 -18.75
N THR A 143 -11.51 2.35 -18.26
CA THR A 143 -11.16 3.70 -17.81
C THR A 143 -10.15 3.68 -16.66
N PHE A 144 -10.38 2.84 -15.64
CA PHE A 144 -9.42 2.67 -14.54
C PHE A 144 -8.09 2.11 -15.02
N VAL A 145 -8.13 1.05 -15.83
CA VAL A 145 -6.95 0.39 -16.37
C VAL A 145 -6.09 1.36 -17.18
N GLU A 146 -6.71 2.17 -18.05
CA GLU A 146 -5.99 3.17 -18.84
C GLU A 146 -5.44 4.31 -17.98
N CYS A 147 -6.23 4.83 -17.03
CA CYS A 147 -5.75 5.88 -16.14
C CYS A 147 -4.54 5.43 -15.32
N VAL A 148 -4.67 4.32 -14.59
CA VAL A 148 -3.61 3.85 -13.68
C VAL A 148 -2.43 3.29 -14.47
N GLY A 149 -2.66 2.49 -15.50
CA GLY A 149 -1.59 1.92 -16.31
C GLY A 149 -0.73 2.97 -17.00
N ARG A 150 -1.35 4.00 -17.58
CA ARG A 150 -0.63 5.12 -18.22
C ARG A 150 0.05 6.02 -17.19
N LEU A 151 -0.55 6.22 -16.01
CA LEU A 151 0.09 6.91 -14.89
C LEU A 151 1.40 6.21 -14.50
N LEU A 152 1.35 4.92 -14.15
CA LEU A 152 2.53 4.17 -13.70
C LEU A 152 3.60 4.11 -14.80
N THR A 153 3.19 3.92 -16.05
CA THR A 153 4.11 3.94 -17.21
C THR A 153 4.85 5.27 -17.32
N ARG A 154 4.13 6.40 -17.20
CA ARG A 154 4.74 7.74 -17.31
C ARG A 154 5.60 8.08 -16.10
N LEU A 155 5.21 7.67 -14.90
CA LEU A 155 6.03 7.84 -13.70
C LEU A 155 7.33 7.05 -13.80
N LYS A 156 7.30 5.78 -14.22
CA LYS A 156 8.53 5.00 -14.43
C LYS A 156 9.43 5.58 -15.53
N ALA A 157 8.85 6.16 -16.58
CA ALA A 157 9.64 6.84 -17.61
C ALA A 157 10.33 8.10 -17.08
N ALA A 158 9.67 8.88 -16.21
CA ALA A 158 10.23 10.08 -15.60
C ALA A 158 11.19 9.78 -14.45
N PHE A 159 10.95 8.70 -13.71
CA PHE A 159 11.71 8.28 -12.53
C PHE A 159 12.06 6.79 -12.64
N PRO A 160 13.09 6.41 -13.41
CA PRO A 160 13.37 5.00 -13.76
C PRO A 160 13.57 4.03 -12.58
N ASN A 161 13.92 4.55 -11.41
CA ASN A 161 14.23 3.75 -10.22
C ASN A 161 13.06 3.61 -9.24
N ILE A 162 11.88 4.16 -9.55
CA ILE A 162 10.75 4.05 -8.63
C ILE A 162 10.20 2.63 -8.57
N THR A 163 9.77 2.25 -7.38
CA THR A 163 8.96 1.06 -7.15
C THR A 163 7.48 1.40 -7.31
N THR A 164 6.72 0.49 -7.90
CA THR A 164 5.29 0.62 -8.13
C THR A 164 4.56 -0.62 -7.65
N SER A 165 3.38 -0.44 -7.06
CA SER A 165 2.57 -1.56 -6.60
C SER A 165 1.09 -1.26 -6.65
N ILE A 166 0.29 -2.32 -6.48
CA ILE A 166 -1.17 -2.27 -6.38
C ILE A 166 -1.61 -3.00 -5.11
N ALA A 167 -2.71 -2.57 -4.49
CA ALA A 167 -3.20 -3.14 -3.22
C ALA A 167 -4.65 -3.69 -3.29
N PRO A 168 -4.92 -4.71 -4.11
CA PRO A 168 -6.26 -5.31 -4.20
C PRO A 168 -6.63 -6.14 -2.96
N PHE A 169 -7.93 -6.43 -2.78
CA PHE A 169 -8.44 -7.33 -1.74
C PHE A 169 -9.57 -8.23 -2.28
N GLU A 170 -10.07 -9.16 -1.45
CA GLU A 170 -11.15 -10.08 -1.84
C GLU A 170 -12.52 -9.35 -1.89
N ASP A 171 -12.73 -8.62 -2.97
CA ASP A 171 -14.03 -8.06 -3.37
C ASP A 171 -14.20 -8.21 -4.88
N ASP A 172 -15.37 -8.62 -5.34
CA ASP A 172 -15.64 -8.92 -6.75
C ASP A 172 -15.41 -7.71 -7.66
N THR A 173 -15.75 -6.51 -7.17
CA THR A 173 -15.55 -5.28 -7.93
C THR A 173 -14.07 -4.95 -7.99
N VAL A 174 -13.41 -4.83 -6.84
CA VAL A 174 -11.97 -4.51 -6.75
C VAL A 174 -11.14 -5.49 -7.56
N GLN A 175 -11.37 -6.79 -7.41
CA GLN A 175 -10.67 -7.81 -8.19
C GLN A 175 -10.87 -7.63 -9.69
N ARG A 176 -12.09 -7.33 -10.15
CA ARG A 176 -12.35 -7.10 -11.58
C ARG A 176 -11.48 -5.97 -12.14
N TYR A 177 -11.32 -4.87 -11.39
CA TYR A 177 -10.51 -3.73 -11.81
C TYR A 177 -9.00 -4.02 -11.77
N TYR A 178 -8.48 -4.52 -10.66
CA TYR A 178 -7.03 -4.73 -10.49
C TYR A 178 -6.49 -5.91 -11.29
N ARG A 179 -7.28 -6.96 -11.50
CA ARG A 179 -6.86 -8.08 -12.37
C ARG A 179 -6.76 -7.65 -13.83
N ALA A 180 -7.69 -6.81 -14.30
CA ALA A 180 -7.62 -6.23 -15.63
C ALA A 180 -6.40 -5.29 -15.77
N LEU A 181 -6.11 -4.49 -14.74
CA LEU A 181 -4.92 -3.64 -14.69
C LEU A 181 -3.64 -4.46 -14.79
N TRP A 182 -3.51 -5.52 -13.97
CA TRP A 182 -2.35 -6.41 -14.03
C TRP A 182 -2.20 -7.06 -15.40
N SER A 183 -3.29 -7.59 -15.96
CA SER A 183 -3.26 -8.28 -17.26
C SER A 183 -2.72 -7.40 -18.38
N LYS A 184 -2.94 -6.08 -18.33
CA LYS A 184 -2.51 -5.14 -19.37
C LYS A 184 -1.19 -4.44 -19.05
N TYR A 185 -0.92 -4.14 -17.77
CA TYR A 185 0.17 -3.25 -17.33
C TYR A 185 1.14 -3.89 -16.32
N SER A 186 1.14 -5.21 -16.13
CA SER A 186 2.06 -5.93 -15.21
C SER A 186 3.55 -5.56 -15.35
N ARG A 187 4.02 -5.16 -16.54
CA ARG A 187 5.43 -4.75 -16.76
C ARG A 187 5.84 -3.49 -16.00
N VAL A 188 4.87 -2.67 -15.58
CA VAL A 188 5.11 -1.43 -14.83
C VAL A 188 4.58 -1.53 -13.40
N ILE A 189 4.35 -2.74 -12.88
CA ILE A 189 3.89 -3.01 -11.52
C ILE A 189 4.84 -4.04 -10.90
N ASP A 190 5.56 -3.65 -9.85
CA ASP A 190 6.62 -4.48 -9.27
C ASP A 190 6.10 -5.46 -8.20
N TYR A 191 5.08 -5.04 -7.44
CA TYR A 191 4.52 -5.81 -6.34
C TYR A 191 2.99 -5.74 -6.29
N VAL A 192 2.39 -6.80 -5.74
CA VAL A 192 0.96 -6.84 -5.39
C VAL A 192 0.84 -6.96 -3.87
N ASN A 193 0.39 -5.88 -3.24
CA ASN A 193 0.11 -5.81 -1.81
C ASN A 193 -1.31 -6.34 -1.56
N PHE A 194 -1.55 -7.63 -1.81
CA PHE A 194 -2.88 -8.18 -1.60
C PHE A 194 -3.26 -8.10 -0.11
N GLN A 195 -4.42 -7.53 0.19
CA GLN A 195 -4.85 -7.26 1.56
C GLN A 195 -5.49 -8.50 2.22
N PHE A 196 -4.66 -9.49 2.55
CA PHE A 196 -5.11 -10.75 3.18
C PHE A 196 -5.76 -10.54 4.55
N TYR A 197 -5.49 -9.42 5.21
CA TYR A 197 -6.18 -9.03 6.43
C TYR A 197 -7.67 -8.73 6.26
N GLY A 198 -8.14 -8.56 5.02
CA GLY A 198 -9.57 -8.45 4.71
C GLY A 198 -10.34 -9.76 4.81
N TYR A 199 -9.66 -10.92 4.92
CA TYR A 199 -10.32 -12.19 5.18
C TYR A 199 -10.82 -12.29 6.63
N GLY A 200 -11.81 -13.15 6.87
CA GLY A 200 -12.46 -13.29 8.17
C GLY A 200 -11.59 -13.97 9.25
N ALA A 201 -11.92 -13.74 10.51
CA ALA A 201 -11.23 -14.27 11.70
C ALA A 201 -11.19 -15.81 11.78
N ASN A 202 -12.07 -16.49 11.05
CA ASN A 202 -12.08 -17.94 10.92
C ASN A 202 -11.02 -18.48 9.92
N THR A 203 -10.19 -17.61 9.34
CA THR A 203 -9.10 -18.01 8.44
C THR A 203 -7.94 -18.60 9.23
N ASP A 204 -7.84 -19.92 9.25
CA ASP A 204 -6.68 -20.62 9.79
C ASP A 204 -5.49 -20.63 8.81
N VAL A 205 -4.36 -21.19 9.23
CA VAL A 205 -3.12 -21.20 8.41
C VAL A 205 -3.31 -21.94 7.07
N PRO A 206 -3.88 -23.17 7.01
CA PRO A 206 -4.16 -23.82 5.73
C PRO A 206 -5.09 -22.99 4.82
N THR A 207 -6.12 -22.36 5.39
CA THR A 207 -7.06 -21.52 4.64
C THR A 207 -6.38 -20.26 4.11
N TYR A 208 -5.51 -19.62 4.88
CA TYR A 208 -4.70 -18.50 4.41
C TYR A 208 -3.83 -18.91 3.23
N VAL A 209 -3.12 -20.05 3.31
CA VAL A 209 -2.27 -20.54 2.22
C VAL A 209 -3.11 -20.84 0.97
N MET A 210 -4.29 -21.43 1.13
CA MET A 210 -5.23 -21.65 0.03
C MET A 210 -5.66 -20.31 -0.63
N PHE A 211 -5.99 -19.29 0.17
CA PHE A 211 -6.28 -17.96 -0.36
C PHE A 211 -5.05 -17.36 -1.05
N TYR A 212 -3.87 -17.47 -0.46
CA TYR A 212 -2.62 -16.98 -1.06
C TYR A 212 -2.36 -17.59 -2.44
N ASP A 213 -2.51 -18.91 -2.58
CA ASP A 213 -2.36 -19.61 -3.85
C ASP A 213 -3.41 -19.14 -4.88
N ARG A 214 -4.67 -18.98 -4.44
CA ARG A 214 -5.75 -18.46 -5.29
C ARG A 214 -5.45 -17.05 -5.80
N GLN A 215 -5.05 -16.14 -4.92
CA GLN A 215 -4.77 -14.75 -5.29
C GLN A 215 -3.54 -14.65 -6.18
N THR A 216 -2.48 -15.40 -5.88
CA THR A 216 -1.29 -15.47 -6.74
C THR A 216 -1.65 -15.96 -8.15
N GLY A 217 -2.60 -16.88 -8.28
CA GLY A 217 -3.11 -17.35 -9.58
C GLY A 217 -3.77 -16.25 -10.43
N PHE A 218 -4.26 -15.16 -9.83
CA PHE A 218 -4.82 -14.02 -10.56
C PHE A 218 -3.78 -13.02 -11.08
N TYR A 219 -2.55 -13.10 -10.56
CA TYR A 219 -1.45 -12.20 -10.89
C TYR A 219 -0.24 -13.01 -11.37
N PRO A 220 -0.32 -13.69 -12.53
CA PRO A 220 0.76 -14.56 -13.00
C PRO A 220 2.07 -13.79 -13.16
N GLY A 221 3.14 -14.32 -12.56
CA GLY A 221 4.47 -13.71 -12.55
C GLY A 221 4.66 -12.58 -11.54
N ALA A 222 3.64 -12.23 -10.75
CA ALA A 222 3.75 -11.19 -9.74
C ALA A 222 4.55 -11.65 -8.51
N LYS A 223 5.13 -10.68 -7.81
CA LYS A 223 5.50 -10.80 -6.40
C LYS A 223 4.30 -10.41 -5.54
N VAL A 224 3.43 -11.38 -5.23
CA VAL A 224 2.30 -11.17 -4.31
C VAL A 224 2.80 -11.27 -2.87
N LEU A 225 2.65 -10.20 -2.09
CA LEU A 225 3.14 -10.16 -0.72
C LEU A 225 2.09 -10.73 0.24
N ALA A 226 2.53 -11.52 1.22
CA ALA A 226 1.67 -11.86 2.35
C ALA A 226 1.43 -10.62 3.22
N SER A 227 0.35 -10.61 3.98
CA SER A 227 0.00 -9.46 4.81
C SER A 227 -0.86 -9.79 6.02
N LEU A 228 -0.83 -8.87 6.96
CA LEU A 228 -1.74 -8.80 8.10
C LEU A 228 -2.06 -7.32 8.40
N GLN A 229 -3.04 -7.10 9.27
CA GLN A 229 -3.28 -5.81 9.87
C GLN A 229 -3.10 -5.85 11.38
N THR A 230 -2.80 -4.71 11.98
CA THR A 230 -2.71 -4.51 13.42
C THR A 230 -3.79 -3.53 13.89
N GLY A 231 -3.98 -3.41 15.21
CA GLY A 231 -5.04 -2.62 15.84
C GLY A 231 -6.21 -3.45 16.36
N LYS A 232 -7.02 -2.82 17.22
CA LYS A 232 -8.20 -3.41 17.89
C LYS A 232 -9.29 -3.84 16.91
N THR A 233 -9.33 -3.16 15.77
CA THR A 233 -10.29 -3.38 14.69
C THR A 233 -10.25 -4.82 14.19
N THR A 234 -9.11 -5.49 14.21
CA THR A 234 -9.01 -6.85 13.65
C THR A 234 -9.90 -7.87 14.37
N GLU A 235 -9.85 -7.89 15.70
CA GLU A 235 -10.65 -8.82 16.53
C GLU A 235 -12.10 -8.37 16.62
N GLU A 236 -12.35 -7.06 16.71
CA GLU A 236 -13.69 -6.47 16.82
C GLU A 236 -14.48 -6.54 15.50
N LEU A 237 -13.80 -6.50 14.34
CA LEU A 237 -14.42 -6.58 13.00
C LEU A 237 -14.53 -8.02 12.48
N GLY A 238 -14.06 -9.01 13.24
CA GLY A 238 -14.08 -10.42 12.81
C GLY A 238 -13.17 -10.69 11.61
N LEU A 239 -12.01 -10.04 11.57
CA LEU A 239 -10.99 -10.16 10.52
C LEU A 239 -9.81 -11.05 10.95
N LEU A 240 -8.98 -11.45 10.00
CA LEU A 240 -7.79 -12.28 10.21
C LEU A 240 -6.87 -11.66 11.28
N SER A 241 -6.56 -12.41 12.33
CA SER A 241 -5.72 -11.91 13.42
C SER A 241 -4.24 -11.75 13.02
N PRO A 242 -3.50 -10.84 13.67
CA PRO A 242 -2.05 -10.71 13.43
C PRO A 242 -1.28 -12.02 13.68
N ASP A 243 -1.65 -12.79 14.71
CA ASP A 243 -1.02 -14.08 15.00
C ASP A 243 -1.24 -15.11 13.88
N GLN A 244 -2.46 -15.16 13.32
CA GLN A 244 -2.76 -16.00 12.15
C GLN A 244 -1.92 -15.57 10.93
N GLY A 245 -1.81 -14.26 10.69
CA GLY A 245 -0.98 -13.71 9.61
C GLY A 245 0.51 -14.08 9.74
N ILE A 246 1.07 -13.98 10.95
CA ILE A 246 2.46 -14.41 11.24
C ILE A 246 2.63 -15.93 11.04
N ALA A 247 1.69 -16.73 11.54
CA ALA A 247 1.76 -18.18 11.40
C ALA A 247 1.67 -18.61 9.92
N ALA A 248 0.81 -17.96 9.14
CA ALA A 248 0.70 -18.18 7.71
C ALA A 248 1.96 -17.76 6.96
N ALA A 249 2.58 -16.62 7.32
CA ALA A 249 3.85 -16.18 6.75
C ALA A 249 4.96 -17.23 6.93
N LYS A 250 5.06 -17.82 8.13
CA LYS A 250 6.02 -18.91 8.41
C LYS A 250 5.77 -20.14 7.54
N GLU A 251 4.50 -20.49 7.34
CA GLU A 251 4.15 -21.63 6.49
C GLU A 251 4.44 -21.34 5.01
N LEU A 252 4.18 -20.13 4.52
CA LEU A 252 4.54 -19.70 3.16
C LEU A 252 6.07 -19.69 2.96
N LEU A 253 6.84 -19.22 3.95
CA LEU A 253 8.30 -19.32 3.95
C LEU A 253 8.76 -20.78 3.86
N ARG A 254 8.19 -21.67 4.68
CA ARG A 254 8.51 -23.11 4.66
C ARG A 254 8.22 -23.77 3.31
N GLN A 255 7.21 -23.28 2.59
CA GLN A 255 6.84 -23.73 1.25
C GLN A 255 7.62 -23.02 0.13
N ASN A 256 8.56 -22.13 0.46
CA ASN A 256 9.32 -21.29 -0.48
C ASN A 256 8.41 -20.42 -1.38
N LYS A 257 7.30 -19.92 -0.82
CA LYS A 257 6.27 -19.13 -1.51
C LYS A 257 6.25 -17.66 -1.11
N LEU A 258 7.08 -17.23 -0.15
CA LEU A 258 7.00 -15.88 0.43
C LEU A 258 8.00 -14.92 -0.26
N PRO A 259 7.60 -14.06 -1.21
CA PRO A 259 8.50 -13.06 -1.79
C PRO A 259 8.70 -11.83 -0.88
N GLY A 260 7.85 -11.67 0.13
CA GLY A 260 7.88 -10.56 1.07
C GLY A 260 6.57 -10.43 1.84
N PHE A 261 6.51 -9.43 2.72
CA PHE A 261 5.43 -9.24 3.67
C PHE A 261 5.09 -7.75 3.82
N PHE A 262 3.83 -7.39 4.07
CA PHE A 262 3.48 -6.03 4.49
C PHE A 262 2.46 -5.97 5.63
N ILE A 263 2.47 -4.87 6.36
CA ILE A 263 1.54 -4.62 7.48
C ILE A 263 0.76 -3.32 7.27
N TRP A 264 -0.54 -3.40 7.60
CA TRP A 264 -1.43 -2.26 7.77
C TRP A 264 -1.82 -2.15 9.27
N SER A 265 -1.33 -1.22 10.08
CA SER A 265 -0.40 -0.14 9.78
C SER A 265 0.32 0.28 11.05
N ALA A 266 1.41 1.03 10.88
CA ALA A 266 2.23 1.49 11.98
C ALA A 266 1.44 2.35 12.99
N ASP A 267 0.45 3.11 12.51
CA ASP A 267 -0.47 3.88 13.35
C ASP A 267 -1.20 2.99 14.36
N SER A 268 -1.80 1.92 13.85
CA SER A 268 -2.58 0.97 14.65
C SER A 268 -1.67 0.17 15.58
N SER A 269 -0.48 -0.21 15.12
CA SER A 269 0.56 -0.82 15.96
C SER A 269 0.97 0.09 17.10
N LYS A 270 1.25 1.38 16.84
CA LYS A 270 1.60 2.36 17.90
C LYS A 270 0.53 2.47 18.98
N GLN A 271 -0.75 2.41 18.62
CA GLN A 271 -1.86 2.51 19.56
C GLN A 271 -2.20 1.18 20.26
N SER A 272 -1.80 0.05 19.70
CA SER A 272 -2.04 -1.27 20.27
C SER A 272 -1.28 -1.52 21.59
N THR A 273 -1.66 -2.59 22.29
CA THR A 273 -0.94 -3.10 23.47
C THR A 273 0.37 -3.79 23.13
N TYR A 274 0.47 -4.37 21.93
CA TYR A 274 1.65 -5.11 21.47
C TYR A 274 2.67 -4.24 20.73
N LYS A 275 2.39 -2.95 20.48
CA LYS A 275 3.28 -2.01 19.78
C LYS A 275 3.76 -2.60 18.45
N PHE A 276 5.07 -2.55 18.19
CA PHE A 276 5.65 -3.00 16.92
C PHE A 276 6.15 -4.46 16.94
N THR A 277 5.53 -5.30 17.76
CA THR A 277 5.94 -6.71 17.92
C THR A 277 5.75 -7.50 16.62
N TYR A 278 4.67 -7.24 15.88
CA TYR A 278 4.37 -7.99 14.64
C TYR A 278 5.28 -7.58 13.48
N GLU A 279 5.68 -6.32 13.41
CA GLU A 279 6.64 -5.77 12.47
C GLU A 279 8.00 -6.43 12.67
N THR A 280 8.44 -6.53 13.93
CA THR A 280 9.71 -7.20 14.27
C THR A 280 9.69 -8.66 13.82
N ARG A 281 8.63 -9.40 14.17
CA ARG A 281 8.46 -10.82 13.81
C ARG A 281 8.37 -11.03 12.30
N ALA A 282 7.61 -10.19 11.59
CA ALA A 282 7.46 -10.28 10.15
C ALA A 282 8.80 -10.03 9.44
N GLN A 283 9.56 -9.03 9.88
CA GLN A 283 10.89 -8.76 9.35
C GLN A 283 11.87 -9.90 9.62
N GLU A 284 11.84 -10.53 10.80
CA GLU A 284 12.66 -11.72 11.08
C GLU A 284 12.31 -12.90 10.15
N ILE A 285 11.02 -13.13 9.87
CA ILE A 285 10.58 -14.17 8.94
C ILE A 285 11.11 -13.87 7.53
N VAL A 286 10.93 -12.64 7.05
CA VAL A 286 11.39 -12.20 5.73
C VAL A 286 12.93 -12.21 5.64
N ALA A 287 13.63 -11.92 6.74
CA ALA A 287 15.09 -11.94 6.80
C ALA A 287 15.69 -13.36 6.72
N ASN A 288 14.97 -14.37 7.22
CA ASN A 288 15.43 -15.76 7.33
C ASN A 288 15.18 -16.63 6.08
N HIS A 289 15.03 -15.99 4.92
CA HIS A 289 15.04 -16.68 3.63
C HIS A 289 16.45 -17.11 3.18
#